data_AF-A0A1I6E7S0-F1
#
_entry.id   AF-A0A1I6E7S0-F1
#
_cell.length_a   1.000
_cell.length_b   1.000
_cell.length_c   1.000
_cell.angle_alpha   90.00
_cell.angle_beta   90.00
_cell.angle_gamma   90.00
#
_symmetry.space_group_name_H-M   'P 1'
#
loop_
_entity.id
_entity.type
_entity.pdbx_description
1 polymer ?
#
loop_
_entity_poly.entity_id
_entity_poly.type
_entity_poly.pdbx_seq_one_letter_code
_entity_poly.pdbx_strand_id
1 'polypeptide(L)'
;MSSLSRRMFTLGLAASTGALAACNNGIGSQGAATIDARVDSTLNYLYTTYPGTRDLAAKSAGQLVMPLVTEVGLGIGGSFGRGALRVDGATVDYYSAAAANIGVQVGAQQYAHVLFFMTQEALMDFRRSAGWAAGADLEYVVSDRGETLRADTNTATSPVIAVVFGQAGLKLGATLEGSKYTRIIP
;
A
#
# COMPACT_ATOMS: atom_id res chain seq x y z
N MET A 1 59.38 -33.06 29.31
CA MET A 1 57.99 -33.57 29.23
C MET A 1 57.05 -32.38 29.31
N SER A 2 56.57 -31.89 28.17
CA SER A 2 55.68 -30.71 28.08
C SER A 2 54.23 -31.16 28.16
N SER A 3 53.57 -30.86 29.28
CA SER A 3 52.15 -31.13 29.47
C SER A 3 51.30 -30.04 28.82
N LEU A 4 50.93 -30.24 27.55
CA LEU A 4 49.93 -29.41 26.87
C LEU A 4 48.55 -29.68 27.48
N SER A 5 47.98 -28.64 28.09
CA SER A 5 46.67 -28.66 28.74
C SER A 5 45.56 -28.89 27.70
N ARG A 6 44.81 -29.98 27.89
CA ARG A 6 43.66 -30.40 27.05
C ARG A 6 42.51 -29.37 26.99
N ARG A 7 42.60 -28.25 27.72
CA ARG A 7 41.56 -27.21 27.79
C ARG A 7 41.61 -26.17 26.67
N MET A 8 42.72 -26.06 25.92
CA MET A 8 42.82 -25.04 24.85
C MET A 8 42.25 -25.49 23.50
N PHE A 9 41.91 -26.77 23.32
CA PHE A 9 41.45 -27.25 22.01
C PHE A 9 39.92 -27.15 21.81
N THR A 10 39.14 -27.03 22.89
CA THR A 10 37.66 -26.99 22.78
C THR A 10 37.08 -25.61 22.48
N LEU A 11 37.88 -24.54 22.49
CA LEU A 11 37.42 -23.19 22.14
C LEU A 11 37.56 -22.82 20.65
N GLY A 12 38.30 -23.61 19.85
CA GLY A 12 38.55 -23.29 18.44
C GLY A 12 37.44 -23.70 17.47
N LEU A 13 36.57 -24.64 17.86
CA LEU A 13 35.58 -25.26 16.96
C LEU A 13 34.17 -24.64 17.04
N ALA A 14 33.91 -23.72 17.98
CA ALA A 14 32.62 -23.05 18.08
C ALA A 14 32.52 -21.75 17.25
N ALA A 15 33.63 -21.27 16.66
CA ALA A 15 33.67 -19.97 15.99
C ALA A 15 33.40 -20.03 14.47
N SER A 16 33.33 -21.22 13.85
CA SER A 16 33.24 -21.36 12.39
C SER A 16 31.84 -21.67 11.86
N THR A 17 30.85 -21.95 12.71
CA THR A 17 29.47 -22.25 12.26
C THR A 17 28.54 -21.04 12.23
N GLY A 18 28.95 -19.88 12.76
CA GLY A 18 28.13 -18.66 12.80
C GLY A 18 28.14 -17.81 11.51
N ALA A 19 29.09 -18.05 10.60
CA ALA A 19 29.32 -17.15 9.46
C ALA A 19 28.46 -17.43 8.22
N LEU A 20 27.72 -18.55 8.17
CA LEU A 20 26.91 -18.94 6.99
C LEU A 20 25.41 -18.64 7.13
N ALA A 21 24.94 -18.11 8.26
CA ALA A 21 23.53 -17.78 8.47
C ALA A 21 23.10 -16.43 7.85
N ALA A 22 24.02 -15.67 7.27
CA ALA A 22 23.76 -14.33 6.75
C ALA A 22 23.15 -14.29 5.34
N CYS A 23 22.91 -15.44 4.69
CA CYS A 23 22.32 -15.52 3.34
C CYS A 23 20.91 -16.13 3.32
N ASN A 24 20.15 -16.07 4.41
CA ASN A 24 18.73 -16.45 4.36
C ASN A 24 17.87 -15.30 3.83
N ASN A 25 17.94 -15.06 2.52
CA ASN A 25 17.01 -14.19 1.80
C ASN A 25 15.86 -15.05 1.23
N GLY A 26 14.66 -14.89 1.78
CA GLY A 26 13.45 -14.95 0.95
C GLY A 26 12.53 -16.18 1.03
N ILE A 27 12.57 -17.01 2.08
CA ILE A 27 11.49 -17.98 2.35
C ILE A 27 10.98 -17.81 3.79
N GLY A 28 9.87 -17.10 3.95
CA GLY A 28 9.24 -16.79 5.25
C GLY A 28 9.44 -15.36 5.76
N SER A 29 9.67 -14.37 4.89
CA SER A 29 9.64 -12.96 5.31
C SER A 29 8.24 -12.61 5.85
N GLN A 30 8.16 -12.03 7.05
CA GLN A 30 6.90 -11.57 7.63
C GLN A 30 6.33 -10.32 6.90
N GLY A 31 7.00 -9.86 5.83
CA GLY A 31 6.64 -8.66 5.09
C GLY A 31 5.26 -8.76 4.45
N ALA A 32 4.98 -9.86 3.75
CA ALA A 32 3.69 -10.13 3.12
C ALA A 32 2.56 -10.15 4.15
N ALA A 33 2.71 -10.98 5.20
CA ALA A 33 1.74 -11.08 6.29
C ALA A 33 1.50 -9.75 7.01
N THR A 34 2.54 -8.93 7.18
CA THR A 34 2.41 -7.59 7.79
C THR A 34 1.63 -6.64 6.89
N ILE A 35 1.84 -6.69 5.58
CA ILE A 35 1.08 -5.86 4.63
C ILE A 35 -0.38 -6.30 4.62
N ASP A 36 -0.65 -7.61 4.57
CA ASP A 36 -2.02 -8.14 4.56
C ASP A 36 -2.78 -7.76 5.82
N ALA A 37 -2.18 -7.91 7.01
CA ALA A 37 -2.81 -7.52 8.27
C ALA A 37 -3.15 -6.02 8.32
N ARG A 38 -2.28 -5.16 7.76
CA ARG A 38 -2.56 -3.72 7.65
C ARG A 38 -3.66 -3.42 6.66
N VAL A 39 -3.65 -4.09 5.50
CA VAL A 39 -4.70 -3.97 4.48
C VAL A 39 -6.06 -4.38 5.03
N ASP A 40 -6.13 -5.50 5.77
CA ASP A 40 -7.36 -5.96 6.43
C ASP A 40 -7.87 -4.93 7.42
N SER A 41 -7.00 -4.41 8.29
CA SER A 41 -7.36 -3.39 9.26
C SER A 41 -7.86 -2.11 8.58
N THR A 42 -7.21 -1.70 7.49
CA THR A 42 -7.57 -0.50 6.72
C THR A 42 -8.91 -0.66 6.02
N LEU A 43 -9.17 -1.79 5.38
CA LEU A 43 -10.46 -2.07 4.75
C LEU A 43 -11.58 -2.15 5.78
N ASN A 44 -11.34 -2.81 6.91
CA ASN A 44 -12.31 -2.84 8.00
C ASN A 44 -12.66 -1.43 8.47
N TYR A 45 -11.65 -0.59 8.73
CA TYR A 45 -11.86 0.82 9.10
C TYR A 45 -12.63 1.60 8.03
N LEU A 46 -12.27 1.43 6.76
CA LEU A 46 -12.95 2.10 5.65
C LEU A 46 -14.43 1.71 5.59
N TYR A 47 -14.73 0.42 5.64
CA TYR A 47 -16.09 -0.10 5.54
C TYR A 47 -16.95 0.16 6.78
N THR A 48 -16.34 0.34 7.96
CA THR A 48 -17.07 0.75 9.18
C THR A 48 -17.35 2.24 9.18
N THR A 49 -16.42 3.05 8.70
CA THR A 49 -16.52 4.52 8.73
C THR A 49 -17.37 5.05 7.56
N TYR A 50 -17.26 4.41 6.39
CA TYR A 50 -17.94 4.79 5.16
C TYR A 50 -18.67 3.59 4.56
N PRO A 51 -19.86 3.22 5.07
CA PRO A 51 -20.59 2.02 4.63
C PRO A 51 -20.85 1.98 3.12
N GLY A 52 -21.00 3.14 2.47
CA GLY A 52 -21.17 3.25 1.01
C GLY A 52 -20.02 2.69 0.19
N THR A 53 -18.82 2.57 0.77
CA THR A 53 -17.67 1.96 0.10
C THR A 53 -17.76 0.43 0.00
N ARG A 54 -18.66 -0.22 0.74
CA ARG A 54 -18.94 -1.66 0.61
C ARG A 54 -19.60 -1.98 -0.73
N ASP A 55 -20.55 -1.15 -1.16
CA ASP A 55 -21.19 -1.31 -2.46
C ASP A 55 -20.21 -1.09 -3.61
N LEU A 56 -19.28 -0.14 -3.42
CA LEU A 56 -18.20 0.11 -4.36
C LEU A 56 -17.23 -1.08 -4.44
N ALA A 57 -16.82 -1.61 -3.29
CA ALA A 57 -16.00 -2.81 -3.18
C ALA A 57 -16.63 -4.02 -3.89
N ALA A 58 -17.94 -4.23 -3.68
CA ALA A 58 -18.68 -5.34 -4.27
C ALA A 58 -18.83 -5.23 -5.80
N LYS A 59 -18.83 -4.02 -6.35
CA LYS A 59 -18.92 -3.77 -7.80
C LYS A 59 -17.56 -3.68 -8.49
N SER A 60 -16.48 -3.51 -7.73
CA SER A 60 -15.13 -3.40 -8.27
C SER A 60 -14.58 -4.76 -8.73
N ALA A 61 -13.87 -4.78 -9.86
CA ALA A 61 -13.09 -5.93 -10.33
C ALA A 61 -11.84 -6.19 -9.47
N GLY A 62 -11.36 -5.17 -8.74
CA GLY A 62 -10.22 -5.29 -7.84
C GLY A 62 -10.00 -4.02 -7.03
N GLN A 63 -9.18 -4.13 -5.99
CA GLN A 63 -8.91 -3.05 -5.04
C GLN A 63 -7.42 -2.96 -4.73
N LEU A 64 -6.78 -1.84 -5.02
CA LEU A 64 -5.43 -1.57 -4.54
C LEU A 64 -5.53 -0.83 -3.21
N VAL A 65 -5.10 -1.48 -2.13
CA VAL A 65 -5.17 -0.92 -0.78
C VAL A 65 -3.78 -0.50 -0.33
N MET A 66 -3.62 0.79 -0.07
CA MET A 66 -2.42 1.40 0.48
C MET A 66 -2.70 1.82 1.93
N PRO A 67 -2.44 0.93 2.92
CA PRO A 67 -2.82 1.16 4.31
C PRO A 67 -2.05 2.28 5.00
N LEU A 68 -0.83 2.55 4.55
CA LEU A 68 0.01 3.60 5.08
C LEU A 68 0.88 4.19 3.97
N VAL A 69 0.59 5.43 3.63
CA VAL A 69 1.42 6.30 2.82
C VAL A 69 1.92 7.41 3.72
N THR A 70 3.23 7.53 3.82
CA THR A 70 3.89 8.62 4.54
C THR A 70 4.39 9.62 3.52
N GLU A 71 3.96 10.86 3.68
CA GLU A 71 4.39 11.98 2.86
C GLU A 71 5.21 12.93 3.72
N VAL A 72 6.35 13.37 3.20
CA VAL A 72 7.28 14.27 3.89
C VAL A 72 7.73 15.36 2.92
N GLY A 73 7.70 16.62 3.36
CA GLY A 73 8.14 17.74 2.51
C GLY A 73 8.25 19.06 3.25
N LEU A 74 9.13 19.94 2.75
CA LEU A 74 9.27 21.35 3.13
C LEU A 74 9.35 22.20 1.85
N GLY A 75 8.29 22.19 1.03
CA GLY A 75 8.28 22.80 -0.31
C GLY A 75 8.44 21.77 -1.44
N ILE A 76 9.48 20.95 -1.37
CA ILE A 76 9.66 19.77 -2.22
C ILE A 76 9.69 18.56 -1.29
N GLY A 77 8.97 17.51 -1.66
CA GLY A 77 8.86 16.32 -0.85
C GLY A 77 8.62 15.07 -1.65
N GLY A 78 8.36 14.00 -0.93
CA GLY A 78 7.95 12.74 -1.51
C GLY A 78 7.03 11.98 -0.60
N SER A 79 6.28 11.06 -1.21
CA SER A 79 5.47 10.09 -0.50
C SER A 79 5.98 8.68 -0.77
N PHE A 80 5.85 7.82 0.24
CA PHE A 80 6.13 6.40 0.12
C PHE A 80 5.13 5.57 0.90
N GLY A 81 4.66 4.49 0.30
CA GLY A 81 3.78 3.54 0.95
C GLY A 81 3.90 2.14 0.34
N ARG A 82 3.43 1.14 1.08
CA ARG A 82 3.34 -0.25 0.62
C ARG A 82 1.93 -0.76 0.86
N GLY A 83 1.45 -1.60 -0.04
CA GLY A 83 0.09 -2.12 -0.01
C GLY A 83 -0.07 -3.38 -0.83
N ALA A 84 -1.32 -3.80 -0.95
CA ALA A 84 -1.69 -5.02 -1.66
C ALA A 84 -2.82 -4.76 -2.65
N LEU A 85 -2.73 -5.41 -3.81
CA LEU A 85 -3.81 -5.53 -4.76
C LEU A 85 -4.63 -6.76 -4.41
N ARG A 86 -5.93 -6.54 -4.20
CA ARG A 86 -6.91 -7.57 -3.90
C ARG A 86 -7.90 -7.75 -5.03
N VAL A 87 -8.21 -9.00 -5.32
CA VAL A 87 -9.25 -9.41 -6.28
C VAL A 87 -10.07 -10.48 -5.59
N ASP A 88 -11.39 -10.35 -5.62
CA ASP A 88 -12.33 -11.26 -4.95
C ASP A 88 -11.99 -11.53 -3.46
N GLY A 89 -11.48 -10.50 -2.77
CA GLY A 89 -11.12 -10.57 -1.35
C GLY A 89 -9.76 -11.24 -1.05
N ALA A 90 -9.08 -11.80 -2.05
CA ALA A 90 -7.74 -12.37 -1.90
C ALA A 90 -6.64 -11.40 -2.34
N THR A 91 -5.52 -11.37 -1.60
CA THR A 91 -4.32 -10.65 -2.04
C THR A 91 -3.66 -11.38 -3.21
N VAL A 92 -3.53 -10.70 -4.34
CA VAL A 92 -2.95 -11.28 -5.57
C VAL A 92 -1.53 -10.79 -5.79
N ASP A 93 -1.27 -9.52 -5.46
CA ASP A 93 -0.01 -8.84 -5.74
C ASP A 93 0.28 -7.78 -4.67
N TYR A 94 1.56 -7.46 -4.45
CA TYR A 94 1.98 -6.36 -3.57
C TYR A 94 2.58 -5.22 -4.38
N TYR A 95 2.34 -3.99 -3.94
CA TYR A 95 2.82 -2.78 -4.60
C TYR A 95 3.45 -1.81 -3.60
N SER A 96 4.47 -1.09 -4.04
CA SER A 96 4.96 0.12 -3.40
C SER A 96 4.54 1.34 -4.21
N ALA A 97 3.98 2.36 -3.56
CA ALA A 97 3.70 3.65 -4.15
C ALA A 97 4.79 4.64 -3.75
N ALA A 98 5.35 5.36 -4.72
CA ALA A 98 6.26 6.47 -4.49
C ALA A 98 5.82 7.66 -5.35
N ALA A 99 5.66 8.83 -4.75
CA ALA A 99 5.37 10.07 -5.49
C ALA A 99 6.38 11.14 -5.11
N ALA A 100 6.66 12.03 -6.05
CA ALA A 100 7.32 13.30 -5.78
C ALA A 100 6.23 14.38 -5.73
N ASN A 101 6.23 15.20 -4.69
CA ASN A 101 5.29 16.31 -4.57
C ASN A 101 6.04 17.64 -4.47
N ILE A 102 5.47 18.68 -5.08
CA ILE A 102 5.92 20.06 -4.96
C ILE A 102 4.73 20.82 -4.38
N GLY A 103 4.84 21.31 -3.15
CA GLY A 103 3.73 21.91 -2.45
C GLY A 103 4.12 22.67 -1.19
N VAL A 104 3.24 23.57 -0.75
CA VAL A 104 3.42 24.43 0.44
C VAL A 104 3.30 23.64 1.76
N GLN A 105 3.04 22.33 1.67
CA GLN A 105 2.83 21.49 2.83
C GLN A 105 4.18 21.16 3.48
N VAL A 106 4.42 21.85 4.60
CA VAL A 106 5.56 21.68 5.48
C VAL A 106 5.19 20.66 6.54
N GLY A 107 5.81 19.48 6.51
CA GLY A 107 5.67 18.49 7.56
C GLY A 107 5.71 17.04 7.09
N ALA A 108 5.31 16.15 8.00
CA ALA A 108 5.10 14.74 7.75
C ALA A 108 3.63 14.41 7.96
N GLN A 109 2.97 13.88 6.94
CA GLN A 109 1.58 13.44 7.02
C GLN A 109 1.45 11.98 6.63
N GLN A 110 0.59 11.26 7.35
CA GLN A 110 0.25 9.88 7.03
C GLN A 110 -1.21 9.82 6.59
N TYR A 111 -1.47 9.02 5.56
CA TYR A 111 -2.80 8.73 5.07
C TYR A 111 -2.86 7.32 4.50
N ALA A 112 -4.07 6.81 4.35
CA ALA A 112 -4.38 5.58 3.64
C ALA A 112 -5.19 5.93 2.39
N HIS A 113 -5.09 5.10 1.37
CA HIS A 113 -6.00 5.20 0.23
C HIS A 113 -6.32 3.84 -0.36
N VAL A 114 -7.46 3.76 -1.01
CA VAL A 114 -7.92 2.58 -1.74
C VAL A 114 -8.33 3.01 -3.15
N LEU A 115 -7.79 2.32 -4.16
CA LEU A 115 -8.24 2.44 -5.54
C LEU A 115 -9.18 1.28 -5.84
N PHE A 116 -10.42 1.59 -6.20
CA PHE A 116 -11.40 0.64 -6.68
C PHE A 116 -11.37 0.64 -8.20
N PHE A 117 -11.00 -0.50 -8.79
CA PHE A 117 -11.04 -0.69 -10.25
C PHE A 117 -12.44 -1.16 -10.61
N MET A 118 -13.23 -0.29 -11.23
CA MET A 118 -14.65 -0.56 -11.53
C MET A 118 -14.83 -1.44 -12.76
N THR A 119 -13.81 -1.53 -13.60
CA THR A 119 -13.81 -2.37 -14.80
C THR A 119 -12.61 -3.31 -14.80
N GLN A 120 -12.75 -4.44 -15.50
CA GLN A 120 -11.67 -5.42 -15.61
C GLN A 120 -10.54 -4.89 -16.48
N GLU A 121 -10.86 -4.08 -17.48
CA GLU A 121 -9.92 -3.37 -18.34
C GLU A 121 -9.01 -2.46 -17.49
N ALA A 122 -9.58 -1.63 -16.61
CA ALA A 122 -8.83 -0.74 -15.75
C ALA A 122 -7.86 -1.49 -14.81
N LEU A 123 -8.33 -2.60 -14.25
CA LEU A 123 -7.50 -3.47 -13.41
C LEU A 123 -6.35 -4.09 -14.22
N MET A 124 -6.64 -4.61 -15.42
CA MET A 124 -5.62 -5.20 -16.28
C MET A 124 -4.60 -4.17 -16.74
N ASP A 125 -5.05 -2.99 -17.15
CA ASP A 125 -4.21 -1.91 -17.62
C ASP A 125 -3.29 -1.42 -16.49
N PHE A 126 -3.81 -1.26 -15.27
CA PHE A 126 -2.97 -0.94 -14.11
C PHE A 126 -1.88 -2.00 -13.90
N ARG A 127 -2.25 -3.29 -13.91
CA ARG A 127 -1.31 -4.40 -13.69
C ARG A 127 -0.27 -4.55 -14.80
N ARG A 128 -0.62 -4.20 -16.03
CA ARG A 128 0.24 -4.27 -17.23
C ARG A 128 1.09 -3.01 -17.43
N SER A 129 0.61 -1.87 -16.95
CA SER A 129 1.30 -0.59 -17.09
C SER A 129 2.64 -0.60 -16.34
N ALA A 130 3.53 0.31 -16.74
CA ALA A 130 4.79 0.56 -16.04
C ALA A 130 4.60 1.20 -14.65
N GLY A 131 3.37 1.20 -14.12
CA GLY A 131 3.09 1.57 -12.74
C GLY A 131 2.91 3.06 -12.52
N TRP A 132 2.53 3.85 -13.52
CA TRP A 132 2.37 5.30 -13.34
C TRP A 132 0.89 5.67 -13.24
N ALA A 133 0.47 6.26 -12.12
CA ALA A 133 -0.74 7.08 -12.08
C ALA A 133 -0.43 8.43 -12.73
N ALA A 134 -0.15 8.40 -14.03
CA ALA A 134 -0.06 9.59 -14.86
C ALA A 134 -1.49 9.93 -15.29
N GLY A 135 -1.98 11.08 -14.81
CA GLY A 135 -3.38 11.49 -14.87
C GLY A 135 -3.99 11.48 -16.27
N ALA A 136 -5.24 11.01 -16.31
CA ALA A 136 -6.28 11.36 -17.27
C ALA A 136 -7.68 10.88 -16.78
N ASP A 137 -7.75 9.78 -16.02
CA ASP A 137 -9.03 9.08 -15.78
C ASP A 137 -9.38 8.78 -14.30
N LEU A 138 -8.74 9.45 -13.33
CA LEU A 138 -9.01 9.27 -11.88
C LEU A 138 -9.97 10.36 -11.38
N GLU A 139 -11.25 10.00 -11.18
CA GLU A 139 -12.26 10.87 -10.56
C GLU A 139 -12.27 10.66 -9.03
N TYR A 140 -12.26 11.76 -8.28
CA TYR A 140 -12.23 11.74 -6.81
C TYR A 140 -13.65 11.83 -6.24
N VAL A 141 -14.12 10.80 -5.54
CA VAL A 141 -15.41 10.87 -4.86
C VAL A 141 -15.23 11.38 -3.44
N VAL A 142 -15.75 12.58 -3.18
CA VAL A 142 -15.90 13.18 -1.86
C VAL A 142 -17.30 12.84 -1.36
N SER A 143 -17.42 12.17 -0.21
CA SER A 143 -18.68 12.11 0.53
C SER A 143 -18.47 12.76 1.89
N ASP A 144 -18.72 14.06 1.94
CA ASP A 144 -18.87 14.79 3.18
C ASP A 144 -20.37 14.84 3.48
N ARG A 145 -20.78 14.17 4.56
CA ARG A 145 -22.15 14.00 5.09
C ARG A 145 -22.95 12.83 4.51
N GLY A 146 -23.46 12.00 5.42
CA GLY A 146 -24.31 10.83 5.19
C GLY A 146 -25.72 11.20 4.70
N GLU A 147 -25.80 11.85 3.55
CA GLU A 147 -27.04 12.15 2.87
C GLU A 147 -27.07 11.32 1.57
N THR A 148 -27.87 10.26 1.61
CA THR A 148 -28.44 9.53 0.47
C THR A 148 -27.53 9.39 -0.77
N LEU A 149 -26.94 8.21 -0.93
CA LEU A 149 -26.35 7.71 -2.18
C LEU A 149 -27.43 7.54 -3.27
N ARG A 150 -28.07 8.62 -3.68
CA ARG A 150 -28.96 8.67 -4.84
C ARG A 150 -28.39 9.68 -5.83
N ALA A 151 -27.85 9.09 -6.90
CA ALA A 151 -27.74 9.68 -8.22
C ALA A 151 -26.88 10.94 -8.34
N ASP A 152 -25.62 10.72 -8.70
CA ASP A 152 -25.06 11.43 -9.85
C ASP A 152 -24.58 10.40 -10.87
N THR A 153 -25.36 10.26 -11.93
CA THR A 153 -25.21 9.26 -13.01
C THR A 153 -23.95 9.51 -13.87
N ASN A 154 -23.14 10.52 -13.57
CA ASN A 154 -21.88 10.80 -14.25
C ASN A 154 -20.65 10.20 -13.54
N THR A 155 -20.69 10.08 -12.21
CA THR A 155 -19.60 9.49 -11.40
C THR A 155 -19.55 7.95 -11.52
N ALA A 156 -20.56 7.34 -12.14
CA ALA A 156 -20.67 5.90 -12.36
C ALA A 156 -19.87 5.38 -13.56
N THR A 157 -19.19 6.26 -14.31
CA THR A 157 -18.47 5.89 -15.55
C THR A 157 -16.94 5.87 -15.38
N SER A 158 -16.42 6.29 -14.22
CA SER A 158 -14.98 6.34 -14.02
C SER A 158 -14.42 4.92 -13.84
N PRO A 159 -13.44 4.50 -14.67
CA PRO A 159 -12.88 3.15 -14.62
C PRO A 159 -12.14 2.86 -13.30
N VAL A 160 -11.67 3.91 -12.62
CA VAL A 160 -11.00 3.83 -11.32
C VAL A 160 -11.57 4.89 -10.38
N ILE A 161 -11.95 4.48 -9.17
CA ILE A 161 -12.42 5.37 -8.11
C ILE A 161 -11.42 5.34 -6.95
N ALA A 162 -10.89 6.50 -6.58
CA ALA A 162 -9.92 6.62 -5.48
C ALA A 162 -10.60 7.16 -4.21
N VAL A 163 -10.39 6.47 -3.08
CA VAL A 163 -10.85 6.89 -1.76
C VAL A 163 -9.63 7.12 -0.87
N VAL A 164 -9.41 8.36 -0.42
CA VAL A 164 -8.26 8.76 0.41
C VAL A 164 -8.72 9.24 1.78
N PHE A 165 -8.18 8.65 2.86
CA PHE A 165 -8.57 8.96 4.23
C PHE A 165 -7.36 8.93 5.16
N GLY A 166 -7.44 9.66 6.27
CA GLY A 166 -6.39 9.70 7.29
C GLY A 166 -6.96 9.78 8.70
N GLN A 167 -6.09 10.05 9.68
CA GLN A 167 -6.47 10.16 11.10
C GLN A 167 -7.49 11.28 11.36
N ALA A 168 -7.52 12.31 10.52
CA ALA A 168 -8.43 13.45 10.63
C ALA A 168 -9.72 13.31 9.78
N GLY A 169 -9.94 12.17 9.12
CA GLY A 169 -11.08 11.95 8.23
C GLY A 169 -10.71 11.87 6.74
N LEU A 170 -11.70 12.05 5.86
CA LEU A 170 -11.51 12.02 4.40
C LEU A 170 -10.62 13.21 4.00
N LYS A 171 -9.53 12.94 3.27
CA LYS A 171 -8.57 14.00 2.91
C LYS A 171 -8.95 14.58 1.55
N LEU A 172 -9.50 15.79 1.57
CA LEU A 172 -9.70 16.61 0.38
C LEU A 172 -8.35 17.08 -0.17
N GLY A 173 -8.10 16.89 -1.46
CA GLY A 173 -6.90 17.42 -2.13
C GLY A 173 -5.61 16.60 -1.97
N ALA A 174 -5.69 15.34 -1.56
CA ALA A 174 -4.54 14.43 -1.69
C ALA A 174 -4.33 14.12 -3.17
N THR A 175 -3.37 14.79 -3.80
CA THR A 175 -2.99 14.53 -5.18
C THR A 175 -2.35 13.15 -5.27
N LEU A 176 -3.08 12.18 -5.85
CA LEU A 176 -2.50 10.88 -6.23
C LEU A 176 -1.76 10.96 -7.58
N GLU A 177 -1.98 12.05 -8.31
CA GLU A 177 -1.32 12.36 -9.57
C GLU A 177 0.21 12.41 -9.37
N GLY A 178 0.94 11.69 -10.22
CA GLY A 178 2.40 11.57 -10.10
C GLY A 178 2.88 10.46 -9.16
N SER A 179 1.97 9.63 -8.62
CA SER A 179 2.34 8.43 -7.87
C SER A 179 2.74 7.28 -8.80
N LYS A 180 3.91 6.70 -8.56
CA LYS A 180 4.38 5.49 -9.22
C LYS A 180 4.16 4.26 -8.33
N TYR A 181 3.32 3.34 -8.78
CA TYR A 181 3.06 2.03 -8.19
C TYR A 181 3.94 0.97 -8.82
N THR A 182 4.90 0.46 -8.07
CA THR A 182 5.80 -0.60 -8.52
C THR A 182 5.42 -1.91 -7.85
N ARG A 183 5.28 -2.99 -8.61
CA ARG A 183 5.04 -4.34 -8.06
C ARG A 183 6.27 -4.80 -7.27
N ILE A 184 6.06 -5.36 -6.09
CA ILE A 184 7.13 -5.79 -5.18
C ILE A 184 6.91 -7.23 -4.70
N ILE A 185 7.99 -7.87 -4.24
CA ILE A 185 7.97 -9.16 -3.53
C ILE A 185 8.43 -8.87 -2.08
N PRO A 186 7.52 -8.87 -1.09
CA PRO A 186 7.79 -8.38 0.26
C PRO A 186 8.76 -9.15 1.15
#